data_AF-A0A9E5ZJ98-F1
#
_entry.id   AF-A0A9E5ZJ98-F1
#
_cell.length_a   1.000
_cell.length_b   1.000
_cell.length_c   1.000
_cell.angle_alpha   90.00
_cell.angle_beta   90.00
_cell.angle_gamma   90.00
#
_symmetry.space_group_name_H-M   'P 1'
#
loop_
_entity.id
_entity.type
_entity.pdbx_description
1 polymer ?
#
loop_
_entity_poly.entity_id
_entity_poly.type
_entity_poly.pdbx_seq_one_letter_code
_entity_poly.pdbx_strand_id
1 'polypeptide(L)'
;MKSILFTICLFLCFSSCDSNGSANIDITGNWFSHRNTSRDVNYYVETFISKDKFYDYNTFSGLSPELNYEIKEGVLYKTSFNNKDKRESGAFERIDTNTFSLKNNDEVIVFKRVMKGITLEDFLNNKASGDDYWKNFSKRKQKFEN
;
A
#
# COMPACT_ATOMS: atom_id res chain seq x y z
N MET A 1 58.40 9.49 -6.48
CA MET A 1 57.20 9.05 -7.24
C MET A 1 56.48 7.85 -6.58
N LYS A 2 56.27 7.87 -5.25
CA LYS A 2 55.54 6.78 -4.54
C LYS A 2 54.32 7.28 -3.73
N SER A 3 54.20 8.60 -3.53
CA SER A 3 53.14 9.18 -2.68
C SER A 3 51.85 9.59 -3.42
N ILE A 4 51.80 9.50 -4.74
CA ILE A 4 50.60 9.91 -5.51
C ILE A 4 49.58 8.76 -5.64
N LEU A 5 50.03 7.50 -5.55
CA LEU A 5 49.15 6.33 -5.67
C LEU A 5 48.22 6.14 -4.46
N PHE A 6 48.63 6.58 -3.27
CA PHE A 6 47.85 6.41 -2.04
C PHE A 6 46.62 7.32 -1.97
N THR A 7 46.67 8.49 -2.61
CA THR A 7 45.56 9.47 -2.57
C THR A 7 44.39 9.04 -3.47
N ILE A 8 44.65 8.29 -4.55
CA ILE A 8 43.62 7.83 -5.49
C ILE A 8 42.82 6.66 -4.91
N CYS A 9 43.46 5.75 -4.16
CA CYS A 9 42.74 4.65 -3.48
C CYS A 9 41.81 5.12 -2.36
N LEU A 10 42.16 6.19 -1.62
CA LEU A 10 41.27 6.70 -0.57
C LEU A 10 40.02 7.40 -1.14
N PHE A 11 40.10 8.00 -2.32
CA PHE A 11 38.95 8.66 -2.94
C PHE A 11 37.90 7.69 -3.50
N LEU A 12 38.29 6.44 -3.81
CA LEU A 12 37.38 5.41 -4.33
C LEU A 12 36.58 4.69 -3.24
N CYS A 13 36.96 4.81 -1.97
CA CYS A 13 36.23 4.19 -0.85
C CYS A 13 35.07 5.04 -0.33
N PHE A 14 34.96 6.32 -0.69
CA PHE A 14 33.87 7.19 -0.24
C PHE A 14 32.71 7.31 -1.24
N SER A 15 32.83 6.71 -2.43
CA SER A 15 31.78 6.73 -3.48
C SER A 15 30.84 5.52 -3.42
N SER A 16 30.97 4.63 -2.43
CA SER A 16 30.17 3.41 -2.32
C SER A 16 29.28 3.42 -1.08
N CYS A 17 28.53 4.51 -0.90
CA CYS A 17 27.37 4.48 -0.02
C CYS A 17 26.39 5.58 -0.43
N ASP A 18 25.93 5.51 -1.68
CA ASP A 18 24.54 5.92 -1.91
C ASP A 18 23.70 4.87 -1.18
N SER A 19 23.45 5.13 0.11
CA SER A 19 22.27 4.59 0.73
C SER A 19 21.16 4.99 -0.22
N ASN A 20 20.61 4.04 -0.96
CA ASN A 20 19.31 4.20 -1.60
C ASN A 20 18.35 4.45 -0.43
N GLY A 21 18.34 5.70 0.01
CA GLY A 21 17.56 6.19 1.12
C GLY A 21 16.17 5.75 0.78
N SER A 22 15.56 5.00 1.70
CA SER A 22 14.18 4.53 1.58
C SER A 22 13.39 5.65 0.93
N ALA A 23 13.02 5.47 -0.35
CA ALA A 23 12.19 6.45 -1.03
C ALA A 23 11.01 6.69 -0.10
N ASN A 24 10.68 7.95 0.16
CA ASN A 24 9.62 8.27 1.10
C ASN A 24 8.29 7.86 0.45
N ILE A 25 7.94 6.58 0.58
CA ILE A 25 6.81 5.93 -0.05
C ILE A 25 5.58 6.34 0.74
N ASP A 26 4.84 7.31 0.18
CA ASP A 26 3.55 7.74 0.73
C ASP A 26 2.41 7.03 0.00
N ILE A 27 1.76 6.12 0.71
CA ILE A 27 0.59 5.37 0.25
C ILE A 27 -0.69 5.80 0.98
N THR A 28 -0.66 6.92 1.71
CA THR A 28 -1.81 7.34 2.50
C THR A 28 -3.02 7.72 1.63
N GLY A 29 -4.21 7.48 2.17
CA GLY A 29 -5.49 7.83 1.58
C GLY A 29 -6.38 6.63 1.28
N ASN A 30 -7.40 6.87 0.45
CA ASN A 30 -8.44 5.89 0.11
C ASN A 30 -8.16 5.24 -1.23
N TRP A 31 -8.22 3.91 -1.26
CA TRP A 31 -7.86 3.07 -2.37
C TRP A 31 -8.92 2.00 -2.58
N PHE A 32 -8.96 1.43 -3.77
CA PHE A 32 -9.54 0.12 -3.97
C PHE A 32 -8.51 -0.80 -4.61
N SER A 33 -8.52 -2.06 -4.24
CA SER A 33 -7.54 -3.04 -4.71
C SER A 33 -8.15 -4.03 -5.67
N HIS A 34 -7.35 -4.48 -6.64
CA HIS A 34 -7.62 -5.67 -7.43
C HIS A 34 -6.40 -6.58 -7.44
N ARG A 35 -6.64 -7.90 -7.39
CA ARG A 35 -5.58 -8.90 -7.46
C ARG A 35 -5.59 -9.52 -8.85
N ASN A 36 -4.43 -9.59 -9.49
CA ASN A 36 -4.29 -10.32 -10.73
C ASN A 36 -3.80 -11.74 -10.42
N THR A 37 -4.70 -12.59 -9.90
CA THR A 37 -4.41 -14.02 -9.73
C THR A 37 -5.25 -14.81 -10.72
N SER A 38 -4.67 -15.89 -11.29
CA SER A 38 -5.36 -16.76 -12.24
C SER A 38 -6.46 -17.63 -11.59
N ARG A 39 -6.67 -17.51 -10.27
CA ARG A 39 -7.50 -18.45 -9.48
C ARG A 39 -8.54 -17.81 -8.57
N ASP A 40 -8.54 -16.49 -8.35
CA ASP A 40 -9.52 -15.86 -7.44
C ASP A 40 -10.57 -15.04 -8.16
N VAL A 41 -11.77 -15.06 -7.55
CA VAL A 41 -12.86 -14.14 -7.86
C VAL A 41 -12.37 -12.72 -7.61
N ASN A 42 -12.36 -11.88 -8.65
CA ASN A 42 -12.12 -10.45 -8.51
C ASN A 42 -13.25 -9.82 -7.69
N TYR A 43 -13.02 -9.54 -6.41
CA TYR A 43 -13.97 -8.77 -5.60
C TYR A 43 -13.41 -7.39 -5.23
N TYR A 44 -14.31 -6.41 -5.21
CA TYR A 44 -13.98 -5.04 -4.83
C TYR A 44 -13.72 -4.94 -3.31
N VAL A 45 -12.54 -4.42 -2.96
CA VAL A 45 -12.16 -4.07 -1.58
C VAL A 45 -11.80 -2.59 -1.55
N GLU A 46 -12.41 -1.84 -0.66
CA GLU A 46 -12.02 -0.45 -0.37
C GLU A 46 -11.09 -0.44 0.84
N THR A 47 -9.97 0.26 0.70
CA THR A 47 -8.89 0.33 1.68
C THR A 47 -8.65 1.78 2.05
N PHE A 48 -8.63 2.11 3.34
CA PHE A 48 -8.10 3.37 3.84
C PHE A 48 -6.75 3.12 4.52
N ILE A 49 -5.73 3.84 4.08
CA ILE A 49 -4.37 3.77 4.63
C ILE A 49 -4.09 5.10 5.32
N SER A 50 -4.03 5.08 6.64
CA SER A 50 -3.57 6.21 7.45
C SER A 50 -2.05 6.19 7.59
N LYS A 51 -1.47 6.98 8.50
CA LYS A 51 -0.01 7.00 8.69
C LYS A 51 0.58 5.69 9.20
N ASP A 52 -0.18 4.94 10.00
CA ASP A 52 0.28 3.74 10.70
C ASP A 52 -0.70 2.56 10.61
N LYS A 53 -1.93 2.81 10.11
CA LYS A 53 -3.00 1.81 10.06
C LYS A 53 -3.52 1.56 8.65
N PHE A 54 -3.87 0.30 8.41
CA PHE A 54 -4.62 -0.20 7.27
C PHE A 54 -6.05 -0.57 7.70
N TYR A 55 -7.04 -0.09 6.97
CA TYR A 55 -8.45 -0.42 7.14
C TYR A 55 -8.99 -0.98 5.84
N ASP A 56 -9.54 -2.18 5.86
CA ASP A 56 -10.09 -2.84 4.67
C ASP A 56 -11.59 -3.10 4.85
N TYR A 57 -12.38 -2.76 3.83
CA TYR A 57 -13.81 -3.01 3.78
C TYR A 57 -14.19 -3.78 2.52
N ASN A 58 -14.99 -4.84 2.67
CA ASN A 58 -15.61 -5.55 1.55
C ASN A 58 -17.00 -6.06 1.92
N THR A 59 -17.79 -6.48 0.93
CA THR A 59 -19.19 -6.88 1.14
C THR A 59 -19.37 -8.21 1.87
N PHE A 60 -18.35 -9.06 1.92
CA PHE A 60 -18.43 -10.38 2.53
C PHE A 60 -18.18 -10.32 4.04
N SER A 61 -17.20 -9.52 4.48
CA SER A 61 -16.79 -9.42 5.89
C SER A 61 -17.13 -8.08 6.54
N GLY A 62 -17.58 -7.08 5.78
CA GLY A 62 -17.72 -5.72 6.28
C GLY A 62 -16.34 -5.09 6.54
N LEU A 63 -16.26 -4.24 7.58
CA LEU A 63 -15.01 -3.62 8.02
C LEU A 63 -14.14 -4.65 8.74
N SER A 64 -12.95 -4.90 8.21
CA SER A 64 -11.96 -5.75 8.84
C SER A 64 -11.33 -5.07 10.06
N PRO A 65 -10.81 -5.83 11.04
CA PRO A 65 -9.98 -5.25 12.11
C PRO A 65 -8.84 -4.43 11.52
N GLU A 66 -8.52 -3.32 12.18
CA GLU A 66 -7.40 -2.48 11.77
C GLU A 66 -6.07 -3.24 11.88
N LEU A 67 -5.18 -3.00 10.92
CA LEU A 67 -3.85 -3.62 10.88
C LEU A 67 -2.79 -2.53 10.97
N ASN A 68 -1.81 -2.72 11.84
CA ASN A 68 -0.59 -1.90 11.78
C ASN A 68 0.21 -2.29 10.53
N TYR A 69 0.94 -1.34 9.96
CA TYR A 69 1.83 -1.63 8.85
C TYR A 69 3.13 -0.85 8.96
N GLU A 70 4.14 -1.31 8.23
CA GLU A 70 5.39 -0.59 8.02
C GLU A 70 5.94 -0.86 6.62
N ILE A 71 6.73 0.09 6.11
CA ILE A 71 7.42 -0.04 4.84
C ILE A 71 8.92 -0.06 5.13
N LYS A 72 9.58 -1.15 4.76
CA LYS A 72 11.02 -1.31 4.94
C LYS A 72 11.62 -1.77 3.62
N GLU A 73 12.65 -1.05 3.15
CA GLU A 73 13.41 -1.42 1.94
C GLU A 73 12.50 -1.64 0.71
N GLY A 74 11.44 -0.84 0.56
CA GLY A 74 10.50 -0.97 -0.55
C GLY A 74 9.54 -2.17 -0.45
N VAL A 75 9.41 -2.77 0.73
CA VAL A 75 8.48 -3.87 1.01
C VAL A 75 7.45 -3.43 2.03
N LEU A 76 6.17 -3.71 1.75
CA LEU A 76 5.08 -3.48 2.68
C LEU A 76 4.92 -4.70 3.59
N TYR A 77 4.97 -4.47 4.89
CA TYR A 77 4.67 -5.45 5.91
C TYR A 77 3.41 -5.05 6.68
N LYS A 78 2.51 -6.00 6.89
CA LYS A 78 1.33 -5.84 7.74
C LYS A 78 1.48 -6.69 8.99
N THR A 79 1.16 -6.12 10.14
CA THR A 79 1.12 -6.84 11.41
C THR A 79 -0.27 -7.41 11.61
N SER A 80 -0.34 -8.69 12.00
CA SER A 80 -1.60 -9.36 12.32
C SER A 80 -2.37 -8.63 13.42
N PHE A 81 -3.69 -8.81 13.45
CA PHE A 81 -4.57 -8.16 14.43
C PHE A 81 -4.18 -8.45 15.90
N ASN A 82 -3.53 -9.58 16.17
CA ASN A 82 -3.05 -9.97 17.49
C ASN A 82 -1.66 -9.39 17.85
N ASN A 83 -1.08 -8.58 16.97
CA ASN A 83 0.27 -7.98 17.08
C ASN A 83 1.42 -8.98 17.28
N LYS A 84 1.22 -10.25 16.93
CA LYS A 84 2.26 -11.29 17.09
C LYS A 84 3.08 -11.53 15.83
N ASP A 85 2.46 -11.43 14.67
CA ASP A 85 3.08 -11.82 13.41
C ASP A 85 3.15 -10.62 12.47
N LYS A 86 4.35 -10.36 11.96
CA LYS A 86 4.57 -9.43 10.86
C LYS A 86 4.66 -10.23 9.57
N ARG A 87 3.78 -9.94 8.60
CA ARG A 87 3.72 -10.64 7.32
C ARG A 87 4.02 -9.71 6.17
N GLU A 88 4.82 -10.20 5.24
CA GLU A 88 5.07 -9.51 3.97
C GLU A 88 3.80 -9.49 3.13
N SER A 89 3.36 -8.28 2.76
CA SER A 89 2.24 -8.08 1.82
C SER A 89 2.73 -8.02 0.37
N GLY A 90 3.99 -7.60 0.16
CA GLY A 90 4.67 -7.59 -1.14
C GLY A 90 5.63 -6.42 -1.29
N ALA A 91 6.50 -6.51 -2.29
CA ALA A 91 7.41 -5.45 -2.71
C ALA A 91 6.71 -4.45 -3.65
N PHE A 92 7.00 -3.16 -3.50
CA PHE A 92 6.49 -2.13 -4.41
C PHE A 92 7.11 -2.29 -5.81
N GLU A 93 6.28 -2.52 -6.83
CA GLU A 93 6.74 -2.54 -8.23
C GLU A 93 6.55 -1.17 -8.90
N ARG A 94 5.47 -0.48 -8.57
CA ARG A 94 5.15 0.85 -9.11
C ARG A 94 4.45 1.68 -8.04
N ILE A 95 4.78 2.95 -7.99
CA ILE A 95 4.06 3.94 -7.21
C ILE A 95 3.96 5.26 -7.99
N ASP A 96 2.74 5.78 -8.08
CA ASP A 96 2.44 7.13 -8.52
C ASP A 96 1.31 7.73 -7.66
N THR A 97 0.91 8.96 -7.95
CA THR A 97 -0.08 9.70 -7.14
C THR A 97 -1.40 8.93 -6.99
N ASN A 98 -1.82 8.16 -7.99
CA ASN A 98 -3.15 7.55 -8.06
C ASN A 98 -3.13 6.03 -8.11
N THR A 99 -1.96 5.41 -8.24
CA THR A 99 -1.80 3.97 -8.36
C THR A 99 -0.55 3.51 -7.64
N PHE A 100 -0.64 2.40 -6.93
CA PHE A 100 0.55 1.62 -6.57
C PHE A 100 0.30 0.13 -6.76
N SER A 101 1.36 -0.65 -6.89
CA SER A 101 1.26 -2.10 -6.97
C SER A 101 2.28 -2.80 -6.06
N LEU A 102 1.83 -3.91 -5.48
CA LEU A 102 2.63 -4.80 -4.66
C LEU A 102 2.76 -6.14 -5.38
N LYS A 103 3.99 -6.63 -5.51
CA LYS A 103 4.26 -8.00 -5.97
C LYS A 103 4.58 -8.89 -4.80
N ASN A 104 3.94 -10.05 -4.74
CA ASN A 104 4.26 -11.11 -3.82
C ASN A 104 4.31 -12.43 -4.59
N ASN A 105 5.51 -12.94 -4.84
CA ASN A 105 5.76 -14.06 -5.75
C ASN A 105 5.16 -13.79 -7.15
N ASP A 106 4.25 -14.64 -7.61
CA ASP A 106 3.57 -14.52 -8.91
C ASP A 106 2.30 -13.66 -8.83
N GLU A 107 1.93 -13.17 -7.65
CA GLU A 107 0.74 -12.33 -7.46
C GLU A 107 1.10 -10.85 -7.53
N VAL A 108 0.31 -10.08 -8.28
CA VAL A 108 0.36 -8.61 -8.27
C VAL A 108 -0.96 -8.05 -7.75
N ILE A 109 -0.88 -7.27 -6.69
CA ILE A 109 -2.02 -6.51 -6.13
C ILE A 109 -1.86 -5.06 -6.58
N VAL A 110 -2.86 -4.52 -7.26
CA VAL A 110 -2.86 -3.14 -7.72
C VAL A 110 -3.89 -2.36 -6.93
N PHE A 111 -3.45 -1.23 -6.39
CA PHE A 111 -4.27 -0.28 -5.65
C PHE A 111 -4.48 0.95 -6.52
N LYS A 112 -5.74 1.40 -6.62
CA LYS A 112 -6.12 2.60 -7.36
C LYS A 112 -6.85 3.56 -6.43
N ARG A 113 -6.52 4.83 -6.48
CA ARG A 113 -7.06 5.85 -5.57
C ARG A 113 -8.57 6.05 -5.78
N VAL A 114 -9.32 6.18 -4.70
CA VAL A 114 -10.72 6.60 -4.73
C VAL A 114 -10.76 8.12 -4.88
N MET A 115 -11.12 8.58 -6.09
CA MET A 115 -11.02 10.01 -6.44
C MET A 115 -12.26 10.84 -6.10
N LYS A 116 -13.43 10.21 -5.89
CA LYS A 116 -14.72 10.91 -5.78
C LYS A 116 -15.70 10.18 -4.86
N GLY A 117 -16.58 10.97 -4.27
CA GLY A 117 -17.67 10.52 -3.40
C GLY A 117 -17.21 10.28 -1.97
N ILE A 118 -18.14 9.79 -1.15
CA ILE A 118 -17.87 9.46 0.25
C ILE A 118 -16.96 8.24 0.31
N THR A 119 -15.89 8.34 1.07
CA THR A 119 -14.82 7.33 1.18
C THR A 119 -14.91 6.52 2.47
N LEU A 120 -14.14 5.45 2.56
CA LEU A 120 -13.99 4.70 3.81
C LEU A 120 -13.43 5.57 4.95
N GLU A 121 -12.48 6.46 4.66
CA GLU A 121 -11.99 7.45 5.64
C GLU A 121 -13.10 8.35 6.19
N ASP A 122 -14.01 8.82 5.33
CA ASP A 122 -15.12 9.68 5.76
C ASP A 122 -16.06 8.93 6.70
N PHE A 123 -16.35 7.66 6.40
CA PHE A 123 -17.13 6.79 7.26
C PHE A 123 -16.45 6.55 8.60
N LEU A 124 -15.17 6.15 8.59
CA LEU A 124 -14.41 5.85 9.82
C LEU A 124 -14.24 7.09 10.73
N ASN A 125 -14.16 8.28 10.13
CA ASN A 125 -14.07 9.54 10.86
C ASN A 125 -15.43 10.18 11.20
N ASN A 126 -16.54 9.46 11.01
CA ASN A 126 -17.90 9.93 11.26
C ASN A 126 -18.28 11.23 10.49
N LYS A 127 -17.65 11.46 9.33
CA LYS A 127 -17.99 12.56 8.41
C LYS A 127 -19.14 12.19 7.46
N ALA A 128 -19.48 10.90 7.39
CA ALA A 128 -20.60 10.38 6.62
C ALA A 128 -21.31 9.26 7.37
N SER A 129 -22.61 9.11 7.12
CA SER A 129 -23.40 7.99 7.64
C SER A 129 -23.01 6.67 6.98
N GLY A 130 -23.33 5.55 7.63
CA GLY A 130 -23.14 4.21 7.06
C GLY A 130 -23.92 4.02 5.75
N ASP A 131 -25.14 4.56 5.67
CA ASP A 131 -25.99 4.49 4.47
C ASP A 131 -25.38 5.27 3.30
N ASP A 132 -24.87 6.48 3.56
CA ASP A 132 -24.23 7.31 2.54
C ASP A 132 -22.93 6.68 2.03
N TYR A 133 -22.13 6.12 2.93
CA TYR A 133 -20.93 5.37 2.58
C TYR A 133 -21.31 4.16 1.71
N TRP A 134 -22.26 3.33 2.16
CA TRP A 134 -22.68 2.13 1.46
C TRP A 134 -23.20 2.42 0.05
N LYS A 135 -23.98 3.49 -0.12
CA LYS A 135 -24.47 3.96 -1.42
C LYS A 135 -23.32 4.33 -2.37
N ASN A 136 -22.27 4.97 -1.87
CA ASN A 136 -21.11 5.35 -2.68
C ASN A 136 -20.20 4.15 -2.98
N PHE A 137 -19.93 3.31 -1.98
CA PHE A 137 -19.21 2.06 -2.11
C PHE A 137 -19.85 1.17 -3.18
N SER A 138 -21.17 0.95 -3.11
CA SER A 138 -21.91 0.11 -4.05
C SER A 138 -21.80 0.59 -5.49
N LYS A 139 -21.83 1.92 -5.72
CA LYS A 139 -21.62 2.51 -7.06
C LYS A 139 -20.20 2.25 -7.58
N ARG A 140 -19.18 2.38 -6.73
CA ARG A 140 -17.78 2.11 -7.12
C ARG A 140 -17.56 0.63 -7.41
N LYS A 141 -18.09 -0.25 -6.56
CA LYS A 141 -18.09 -1.71 -6.77
C LYS A 141 -18.73 -2.08 -8.10
N GLN A 142 -19.95 -1.59 -8.37
CA GLN A 142 -20.63 -1.86 -9.64
C GLN A 142 -19.83 -1.38 -10.87
N LYS A 143 -19.15 -0.23 -10.76
CA LYS A 143 -18.28 0.27 -11.84
C LYS A 143 -17.01 -0.57 -12.01
N PHE A 144 -16.54 -1.22 -10.95
CA PHE A 144 -15.37 -2.09 -11.00
C PHE A 144 -15.72 -3.46 -11.61
N GLU A 145 -16.92 -3.96 -11.34
CA GLU A 145 -17.37 -5.30 -11.75
C GLU A 145 -17.98 -5.36 -13.16
N ASN A 146 -18.27 -4.21 -13.79
CA ASN A 146 -18.81 -4.07 -15.15
C ASN A 146 -17.75 -3.54 -16.12
#